data_AF-A0A8T0IE14-F1
#
_entry.id   AF-A0A8T0IE14-F1
#
_cell.length_a   1.000
_cell.length_b   1.000
_cell.length_c   1.000
_cell.angle_alpha   90.00
_cell.angle_beta   90.00
_cell.angle_gamma   90.00
#
_symmetry.space_group_name_H-M   'P 1'
#
loop_
_entity.id
_entity.type
_entity.pdbx_description
1 polymer ?
#
loop_
_entity_poly.entity_id
_entity_poly.type
_entity_poly.pdbx_seq_one_letter_code
_entity_poly.pdbx_strand_id
1 'polypeptide(L)'
;MNKPGSAGAQGGGAGGVAGPTAAAAAQAAQRQRSLLQRTDADIGSLLDNFSHLLKAARINDPVRNAQEAFQMEVHAARVVQAADSLLKLVSELKQSAVFSDFLSLNRSINQRIVKFGEQSQDAEKLLVTIGDEIANSLQELESHYYASPYRTLEADTEMFQPSSNDDSLLANAS
;
A
#
# COMPACT_ATOMS: atom_id res chain seq x y z
N MET A 1 -12.14 -9.87 -58.46
CA MET A 1 -12.86 -8.86 -57.65
C MET A 1 -14.12 -9.56 -57.13
N ASN A 2 -14.51 -9.66 -55.86
CA ASN A 2 -14.20 -8.97 -54.61
C ASN A 2 -14.68 -9.87 -53.44
N LYS A 3 -13.89 -10.05 -52.38
CA LYS A 3 -14.38 -10.34 -50.99
C LYS A 3 -14.66 -8.96 -50.34
N PRO A 4 -15.46 -8.76 -49.26
CA PRO A 4 -15.55 -9.55 -48.01
C PRO A 4 -17.03 -9.67 -47.52
N GLY A 5 -17.42 -10.22 -46.36
CA GLY A 5 -16.69 -10.60 -45.16
C GLY A 5 -17.57 -11.44 -44.22
N SER A 6 -16.87 -12.24 -43.43
CA SER A 6 -17.34 -13.10 -42.35
C SER A 6 -17.57 -12.32 -41.06
N ALA A 7 -18.63 -12.65 -40.32
CA ALA A 7 -18.68 -12.46 -38.88
C ALA A 7 -19.25 -13.74 -38.25
N GLY A 8 -18.35 -14.66 -37.90
CA GLY A 8 -18.67 -15.84 -37.12
C GLY A 8 -18.90 -15.44 -35.66
N ALA A 9 -20.06 -15.81 -35.14
CA ALA A 9 -20.30 -15.89 -33.71
C ALA A 9 -19.57 -17.13 -33.17
N GLN A 10 -18.43 -16.93 -32.53
CA GLN A 10 -17.80 -17.95 -31.70
C GLN A 10 -17.76 -17.43 -30.26
N GLY A 11 -18.74 -17.90 -29.47
CA GLY A 11 -18.69 -17.80 -28.03
C GLY A 11 -17.51 -18.64 -27.52
N GLY A 12 -16.41 -17.97 -27.19
CA GLY A 12 -15.27 -18.54 -26.48
C GLY A 12 -15.51 -18.41 -24.98
N GLY A 13 -15.63 -19.53 -24.30
CA GLY A 13 -15.87 -19.62 -22.86
C GLY A 13 -14.82 -18.86 -22.05
N ALA A 14 -15.32 -18.14 -21.04
CA ALA A 14 -14.52 -17.58 -19.97
C ALA A 14 -13.89 -18.73 -19.15
N GLY A 15 -12.72 -19.19 -19.59
CA GLY A 15 -11.82 -19.98 -18.76
C GLY A 15 -11.26 -19.08 -17.67
N GLY A 16 -11.88 -19.12 -16.49
CA GLY A 16 -11.41 -18.43 -15.30
C GLY A 16 -10.05 -18.98 -14.85
N VAL A 17 -8.97 -18.43 -15.39
CA VAL A 17 -7.66 -18.52 -14.74
C VAL A 17 -7.73 -17.66 -13.49
N ALA A 18 -8.01 -18.30 -12.36
CA ALA A 18 -7.87 -17.70 -11.05
C ALA A 18 -6.48 -17.04 -10.99
N GLY A 19 -6.42 -15.71 -10.91
CA GLY A 19 -5.16 -14.98 -10.90
C GLY A 19 -4.22 -15.47 -9.78
N PRO A 20 -2.91 -15.20 -9.87
CA PRO A 20 -1.90 -15.68 -8.91
C PRO A 20 -2.28 -15.41 -7.44
N THR A 21 -3.02 -14.34 -7.17
CA THR A 21 -3.55 -13.98 -5.85
C THR A 21 -4.66 -14.94 -5.35
N ALA A 22 -5.54 -15.42 -6.24
CA ALA A 22 -6.61 -16.34 -5.89
C ALA A 22 -6.06 -17.76 -5.60
N ALA A 23 -5.05 -18.21 -6.35
CA ALA A 23 -4.33 -19.44 -6.06
C ALA A 23 -3.58 -19.36 -4.71
N ALA A 24 -2.92 -18.23 -4.42
CA ALA A 24 -2.27 -18.01 -3.14
C ALA A 24 -3.27 -17.96 -1.96
N ALA A 25 -4.43 -17.33 -2.14
CA ALA A 25 -5.49 -17.31 -1.13
C ALA A 25 -6.06 -18.71 -0.87
N ALA A 26 -6.26 -19.52 -1.91
CA ALA A 26 -6.71 -20.90 -1.77
C ALA A 26 -5.67 -21.77 -1.03
N GLN A 27 -4.39 -21.60 -1.33
CA GLN A 27 -3.31 -22.28 -0.61
C GLN A 27 -3.21 -21.86 0.86
N ALA A 28 -3.41 -20.58 1.17
CA ALA A 28 -3.45 -20.09 2.55
C ALA A 28 -4.63 -20.69 3.34
N ALA A 29 -5.82 -20.73 2.73
CA ALA A 29 -7.00 -21.36 3.33
C ALA A 29 -6.81 -22.88 3.52
N GLN A 30 -6.18 -23.56 2.56
CA GLN A 30 -5.82 -24.98 2.66
C GLN A 30 -4.88 -25.23 3.85
N ARG A 31 -3.85 -24.40 4.01
CA ARG A 31 -2.93 -24.49 5.16
C ARG A 31 -3.66 -24.32 6.48
N GLN A 32 -4.53 -23.30 6.60
CA GLN A 32 -5.29 -23.09 7.83
C GLN A 32 -6.16 -24.29 8.19
N ARG A 33 -6.84 -24.91 7.21
CA ARG A 33 -7.61 -26.14 7.44
C ARG A 33 -6.73 -27.31 7.87
N SER A 34 -5.57 -27.48 7.25
CA SER A 34 -4.63 -28.55 7.61
C SER A 34 -4.10 -28.37 9.04
N LEU A 35 -3.80 -27.15 9.46
CA LEU A 35 -3.37 -26.84 10.82
C LEU A 35 -4.47 -27.18 11.85
N LEU A 36 -5.73 -26.82 11.57
CA LEU A 36 -6.87 -27.16 12.43
C LEU A 36 -7.06 -28.68 12.53
N GLN A 37 -7.08 -29.37 11.38
CA GLN A 37 -7.22 -30.83 11.36
C GLN A 37 -6.11 -31.54 12.12
N ARG A 38 -4.86 -31.06 12.00
CA ARG A 38 -3.72 -31.59 12.75
C ARG A 38 -3.88 -31.34 14.25
N THR A 39 -4.36 -30.17 14.64
CA THR A 39 -4.68 -29.84 16.05
C THR A 39 -5.68 -30.83 16.63
N ASP A 40 -6.80 -31.03 15.94
CA ASP A 40 -7.88 -31.92 16.40
C ASP A 40 -7.38 -33.36 16.50
N ALA A 41 -6.59 -33.81 15.52
CA ALA A 41 -6.00 -35.14 15.52
C ALA A 41 -5.00 -35.34 16.69
N ASP A 42 -4.12 -34.37 16.93
CA ASP A 42 -3.12 -34.44 17.98
C ASP A 42 -3.76 -34.37 19.38
N ILE A 43 -4.78 -33.51 19.58
CA ILE A 43 -5.55 -33.45 20.83
C ILE A 43 -6.31 -34.77 21.05
N GLY A 44 -6.98 -35.29 20.02
CA GLY A 44 -7.71 -36.55 20.09
C GLY A 44 -6.78 -37.71 20.46
N SER A 45 -5.63 -37.80 19.80
CA SER A 45 -4.58 -38.79 20.10
C SER A 45 -4.06 -38.66 21.54
N LEU A 46 -3.79 -37.43 22.00
CA LEU A 46 -3.29 -37.19 23.35
C LEU A 46 -4.30 -37.65 24.41
N LEU A 47 -5.58 -37.29 24.26
CA LEU A 47 -6.63 -37.66 25.19
C LEU A 47 -6.90 -39.17 25.20
N ASP A 48 -6.94 -39.80 24.02
CA ASP A 48 -7.17 -41.23 23.92
C ASP A 48 -6.01 -42.03 24.54
N ASN A 49 -4.76 -41.71 24.19
CA ASN A 49 -3.61 -42.39 24.77
C ASN A 49 -3.50 -42.16 26.29
N PHE A 50 -3.81 -40.95 26.78
CA PHE A 50 -3.83 -40.67 28.22
C PHE A 50 -4.94 -41.46 28.95
N SER A 51 -6.11 -41.63 28.32
CA SER A 51 -7.17 -42.51 28.84
C SER A 51 -6.71 -43.97 28.96
N HIS A 52 -5.94 -44.46 27.99
CA HIS A 52 -5.35 -45.80 28.06
C HIS A 52 -4.33 -45.94 29.21
N LEU A 53 -3.48 -44.92 29.42
CA LEU A 53 -2.57 -44.86 30.57
C LEU A 53 -3.33 -44.94 31.91
N LEU A 54 -4.41 -44.18 32.06
CA LEU A 54 -5.23 -44.21 33.29
C LEU A 54 -5.88 -45.59 33.53
N LYS A 55 -6.27 -46.28 32.46
CA LYS A 55 -6.82 -47.64 32.56
C LYS A 55 -5.74 -48.65 32.98
N ALA A 56 -4.55 -48.57 32.38
CA ALA A 56 -3.41 -49.44 32.66
C ALA A 56 -2.78 -49.18 34.05
N ALA A 57 -2.97 -47.99 34.62
CA ALA A 57 -2.49 -47.67 35.96
C ALA A 57 -3.28 -48.35 37.10
N ARG A 58 -4.40 -49.01 36.80
CA ARG A 58 -5.16 -49.78 37.79
C ARG A 58 -4.38 -51.05 38.18
N ILE A 59 -4.28 -51.29 39.48
CA ILE A 59 -3.60 -52.48 40.01
C ILE A 59 -4.46 -53.72 39.70
N ASN A 60 -3.99 -54.55 38.77
CA ASN A 60 -4.57 -55.85 38.42
C ASN A 60 -3.68 -56.99 38.95
N ASP A 61 -3.96 -58.24 38.56
CA ASP A 61 -3.10 -59.38 38.87
C ASP A 61 -1.70 -59.24 38.21
N PRO A 62 -0.66 -59.89 38.76
CA PRO A 62 0.72 -59.66 38.32
C PRO A 62 0.98 -60.00 36.85
N VAL A 63 0.24 -60.95 36.25
CA VAL A 63 0.40 -61.31 34.84
C VAL A 63 -0.19 -60.21 33.95
N ARG A 64 -1.38 -59.70 34.30
CA ARG A 64 -1.99 -58.57 33.59
C ARG A 64 -1.19 -57.27 33.74
N ASN A 65 -0.69 -56.96 34.93
CA ASN A 65 0.16 -55.77 35.13
C ASN A 65 1.43 -55.85 34.28
N ALA A 66 2.06 -57.02 34.17
CA ALA A 66 3.24 -57.22 33.33
C ALA A 66 2.92 -57.03 31.84
N GLN A 67 1.76 -57.49 31.37
CA GLN A 67 1.32 -57.29 29.99
C GLN A 67 0.94 -55.81 29.69
N GLU A 68 0.29 -55.15 30.63
CA GLU A 68 -0.14 -53.75 30.52
C GLU A 68 1.04 -52.77 30.62
N ALA A 69 2.15 -53.14 31.26
CA ALA A 69 3.35 -52.30 31.40
C ALA A 69 3.95 -51.88 30.05
N PHE A 70 4.09 -52.81 29.10
CA PHE A 70 4.60 -52.48 27.75
C PHE A 70 3.62 -51.58 26.99
N GLN A 71 2.32 -51.84 27.10
CA GLN A 71 1.30 -51.00 26.45
C GLN A 71 1.31 -49.58 27.02
N MET A 72 1.50 -49.45 28.34
CA MET A 72 1.61 -48.18 29.03
C MET A 72 2.79 -47.35 28.51
N GLU A 73 3.94 -47.97 28.26
CA GLU A 73 5.11 -47.30 27.67
C GLU A 73 4.82 -46.79 26.24
N VAL A 74 4.17 -47.61 25.41
CA VAL A 74 3.76 -47.20 24.05
C VAL A 74 2.79 -46.02 24.09
N HIS A 75 1.78 -46.06 24.96
CA HIS A 75 0.83 -44.95 25.10
C HIS A 75 1.51 -43.68 25.65
N ALA A 76 2.45 -43.81 26.60
CA ALA A 76 3.22 -42.68 27.11
C ALA A 76 4.06 -42.02 25.99
N ALA A 77 4.74 -42.83 25.18
CA ALA A 77 5.50 -42.31 24.03
C ALA A 77 4.60 -41.57 23.03
N ARG A 78 3.39 -42.09 22.76
CA ARG A 78 2.41 -41.42 21.88
C ARG A 78 1.87 -40.12 22.46
N VAL A 79 1.64 -40.04 23.77
CA VAL A 79 1.24 -38.79 24.44
C VAL A 79 2.34 -37.73 24.26
N VAL A 80 3.60 -38.10 24.49
CA VAL A 80 4.74 -37.18 24.30
C VAL A 80 4.85 -36.73 22.83
N GLN A 81 4.67 -37.66 21.89
CA GLN A 81 4.69 -37.34 20.46
C GLN A 81 3.57 -36.37 20.05
N ALA A 82 2.35 -36.58 20.52
CA ALA A 82 1.23 -35.68 20.26
C ALA A 82 1.49 -34.29 20.86
N ALA A 83 2.02 -34.22 22.08
CA ALA A 83 2.39 -32.97 22.72
C ALA A 83 3.48 -32.20 21.94
N ASP A 84 4.52 -32.89 21.46
CA ASP A 84 5.56 -32.28 20.61
C ASP A 84 5.00 -31.78 19.28
N SER A 85 4.08 -32.53 18.65
CA SER A 85 3.39 -32.07 17.44
C SER A 85 2.57 -30.80 17.68
N LEU A 86 1.86 -30.71 18.81
CA LEU A 86 1.14 -29.49 19.21
C LEU A 86 2.09 -28.31 19.44
N LEU A 87 3.26 -28.53 20.05
CA LEU A 87 4.26 -27.46 20.22
C LEU A 87 4.80 -26.95 18.88
N LYS A 88 5.06 -27.86 17.93
CA LYS A 88 5.45 -27.50 16.55
C LYS A 88 4.36 -26.68 15.85
N LEU A 89 3.11 -27.12 15.97
CA LEU A 89 1.96 -26.40 15.44
C LEU A 89 1.86 -24.97 16.01
N VAL A 90 2.03 -24.80 17.33
CA VAL A 90 2.02 -23.47 17.96
C VAL A 90 3.16 -22.59 17.42
N SER A 91 4.34 -23.16 17.19
CA SER A 91 5.47 -22.45 16.57
C SER A 91 5.13 -21.99 15.14
N GLU A 92 4.57 -22.88 14.32
CA GLU A 92 4.13 -22.57 12.95
C GLU A 92 3.06 -21.44 12.94
N LEU A 93 2.10 -21.48 13.87
CA LEU A 93 1.08 -20.44 14.02
C LEU A 93 1.66 -19.09 14.42
N LYS A 94 2.60 -19.06 15.38
CA LYS A 94 3.31 -17.84 15.77
C LYS A 94 4.08 -17.24 14.60
N GLN A 95 4.79 -18.08 13.85
CA GLN A 95 5.53 -17.65 12.66
C GLN A 95 4.60 -17.04 11.61
N SER A 96 3.46 -17.70 11.33
CA SER A 96 2.44 -17.20 10.39
C SER A 96 1.88 -15.83 10.81
N ALA A 97 1.54 -15.66 12.09
CA ALA A 97 1.00 -14.40 12.62
C ALA A 97 2.01 -13.24 12.46
N VAL A 98 3.27 -13.46 12.85
CA VAL A 98 4.33 -12.45 12.74
C VAL A 98 4.53 -12.00 11.29
N PHE A 99 4.62 -12.93 10.34
CA PHE A 99 4.79 -12.56 8.94
C PHE A 99 3.57 -11.88 8.34
N SER A 100 2.36 -12.29 8.76
CA SER A 100 1.10 -11.64 8.32
C SER A 100 1.06 -10.17 8.73
N ASP A 101 1.46 -9.86 9.96
CA ASP A 101 1.52 -8.49 10.47
C ASP A 101 2.53 -7.64 9.68
N PHE A 102 3.71 -8.19 9.36
CA PHE A 102 4.69 -7.48 8.53
C PHE A 102 4.19 -7.21 7.11
N LEU A 103 3.52 -8.17 6.48
CA LEU A 103 2.94 -7.97 5.14
C LEU A 103 1.84 -6.90 5.15
N SER A 104 0.98 -6.91 6.19
CA SER A 104 -0.06 -5.90 6.39
C SER A 104 0.54 -4.50 6.61
N LEU A 105 1.54 -4.41 7.49
CA LEU A 105 2.26 -3.17 7.75
C LEU A 105 2.95 -2.63 6.51
N ASN A 106 3.65 -3.48 5.76
CA ASN A 106 4.31 -3.10 4.52
C ASN A 106 3.30 -2.56 3.50
N ARG A 107 2.13 -3.21 3.36
CA ARG A 107 1.05 -2.71 2.49
C ARG A 107 0.56 -1.32 2.92
N SER A 108 0.37 -1.10 4.22
CA SER A 108 -0.02 0.21 4.78
C SER A 108 1.05 1.30 4.56
N ILE A 109 2.33 0.96 4.71
CA ILE A 109 3.44 1.88 4.42
C ILE A 109 3.44 2.26 2.94
N ASN A 110 3.36 1.28 2.03
CA ASN A 110 3.31 1.55 0.58
C ASN A 110 2.11 2.41 0.18
N GLN A 111 0.92 2.17 0.75
CA GLN A 111 -0.25 3.02 0.53
C GLN A 111 -0.03 4.47 0.99
N ARG A 112 0.62 4.67 2.14
CA ARG A 112 0.95 6.01 2.64
C ARG A 112 1.98 6.71 1.77
N ILE A 113 2.99 6.00 1.27
CA ILE A 113 3.98 6.56 0.32
C ILE A 113 3.27 7.09 -0.93
N VAL A 114 2.35 6.31 -1.51
CA VAL A 114 1.57 6.76 -2.69
C VAL A 114 0.75 8.01 -2.36
N LYS A 115 0.01 8.00 -1.24
CA LYS A 115 -0.80 9.15 -0.82
C LYS A 115 0.03 10.41 -0.58
N PHE A 116 1.19 10.29 0.05
CA PHE A 116 2.07 11.44 0.26
C PHE A 116 2.67 11.94 -1.05
N GLY A 117 2.94 11.06 -2.01
CA GLY A 117 3.32 11.45 -3.37
C GLY A 117 2.24 12.27 -4.06
N GLU A 118 0.99 11.82 -4.01
CA GLU A 118 -0.17 12.54 -4.57
C GLU A 118 -0.34 13.91 -3.89
N GLN A 119 -0.31 13.96 -2.56
CA GLN A 119 -0.42 15.22 -1.80
C GLN A 119 0.71 16.20 -2.12
N SER A 120 1.94 15.69 -2.26
CA SER A 120 3.09 16.52 -2.66
C SER A 120 2.90 17.10 -4.05
N GLN A 121 2.41 16.28 -4.99
CA GLN A 121 2.16 16.73 -6.36
C GLN A 121 1.06 17.79 -6.42
N ASP A 122 -0.01 17.63 -5.64
CA ASP A 122 -1.10 18.59 -5.59
C ASP A 122 -0.68 19.90 -4.93
N ALA A 123 0.16 19.84 -3.88
CA ALA A 123 0.75 21.03 -3.28
C ALA A 123 1.67 21.77 -4.27
N GLU A 124 2.47 21.04 -5.06
CA GLU A 124 3.32 21.63 -6.10
C GLU A 124 2.51 22.34 -7.19
N LYS A 125 1.43 21.72 -7.69
CA LYS A 125 0.52 22.35 -8.65
C LYS A 125 -0.10 23.63 -8.10
N LEU A 126 -0.49 23.61 -6.82
CA LEU A 126 -1.06 24.79 -6.17
C LEU A 126 -0.04 25.93 -6.07
N LEU A 127 1.21 25.63 -5.71
CA LEU A 127 2.28 26.63 -5.66
C LEU A 127 2.56 27.26 -7.03
N VAL A 128 2.57 26.46 -8.10
CA VAL A 128 2.71 26.97 -9.48
C VAL A 128 1.55 27.91 -9.81
N THR A 129 0.32 27.49 -9.53
CA THR A 129 -0.88 28.30 -9.82
C THR A 129 -0.87 29.64 -9.08
N ILE A 130 -0.52 29.63 -7.79
CA ILE A 130 -0.40 30.86 -6.98
C ILE A 130 0.75 31.72 -7.51
N GLY A 131 1.87 31.11 -7.92
CA GLY A 131 2.99 31.81 -8.53
C GLY A 131 2.58 32.56 -9.80
N ASP A 132 1.82 31.90 -10.68
CA ASP A 132 1.29 32.51 -11.91
C ASP A 132 0.30 33.64 -11.60
N GLU A 133 -0.59 33.46 -10.62
CA GLU A 133 -1.56 34.48 -10.19
C GLU A 133 -0.87 35.73 -9.62
N ILE A 134 0.18 35.54 -8.81
CA ILE A 134 0.99 36.64 -8.28
C ILE A 134 1.72 37.36 -9.41
N ALA A 135 2.34 36.63 -10.34
CA ALA A 135 3.05 37.22 -11.47
C ALA A 135 2.11 38.06 -12.35
N ASN A 136 0.92 37.55 -12.65
CA ASN A 136 -0.11 38.27 -13.38
C ASN A 136 -0.57 39.54 -12.64
N SER A 137 -0.84 39.43 -11.33
CA SER A 137 -1.24 40.57 -10.50
C SER A 137 -0.15 41.65 -10.45
N LEU A 138 1.13 41.25 -10.42
CA LEU A 138 2.27 42.17 -10.43
C LEU A 138 2.39 42.89 -11.77
N GLN A 139 2.22 42.16 -12.89
CA GLN A 139 2.23 42.71 -14.24
C GLN A 139 1.08 43.70 -14.45
N GLU A 140 -0.11 43.38 -13.95
CA GLU A 140 -1.26 44.28 -13.97
C GLU A 140 -0.96 45.57 -13.19
N LEU A 141 -0.43 45.45 -11.97
CA LEU A 141 -0.05 46.60 -11.15
C LEU A 141 1.05 47.44 -11.82
N GLU A 142 2.06 46.80 -12.42
CA GLU A 142 3.10 47.46 -13.19
C GLU A 142 2.47 48.26 -14.34
N SER A 143 1.59 47.63 -15.13
CA SER A 143 0.90 48.28 -16.24
C SER A 143 0.11 49.51 -15.78
N HIS A 144 -0.61 49.42 -14.66
CA HIS A 144 -1.34 50.54 -14.06
C HIS A 144 -0.41 51.67 -13.60
N TYR A 145 0.76 51.32 -13.04
CA TYR A 145 1.76 52.30 -12.62
C TYR A 145 2.32 53.08 -13.81
N TYR A 146 2.69 52.39 -14.90
CA TYR A 146 3.19 53.02 -16.13
C TYR A 146 2.10 53.77 -16.91
N ALA A 147 0.84 53.35 -16.81
CA ALA A 147 -0.31 54.04 -17.41
C ALA A 147 -0.79 55.24 -16.57
N SER A 148 -0.22 55.47 -15.38
CA SER A 148 -0.67 56.56 -14.51
C SER A 148 -0.23 57.93 -15.09
N PRO A 149 -1.11 58.94 -15.05
CA PRO A 149 -0.82 60.29 -15.56
C PRO A 149 0.40 60.96 -14.93
N TYR A 150 0.81 60.52 -13.74
CA TYR A 150 1.91 61.14 -12.99
C TYR A 150 3.29 60.82 -13.57
N ARG A 151 3.42 59.75 -14.37
CA ARG A 151 4.67 59.40 -15.07
C ARG A 151 4.73 59.92 -16.50
N THR A 152 3.59 59.97 -17.19
CA THR A 152 3.51 60.60 -18.52
C THR A 152 3.72 62.11 -18.45
N LEU A 153 3.34 62.77 -17.34
CA LEU A 153 3.58 64.19 -17.13
C LEU A 153 5.06 64.55 -16.94
N GLU A 154 5.87 63.66 -16.34
CA GLU A 154 7.33 63.85 -16.25
C GLU A 154 8.00 63.68 -17.62
N ALA A 155 7.50 62.78 -18.48
CA ALA A 155 8.03 62.57 -19.83
C ALA A 155 7.62 63.67 -20.83
N ASP A 156 6.41 64.22 -20.70
CA ASP A 156 5.93 65.31 -21.57
C ASP A 156 6.52 66.69 -21.20
N THR A 157 7.04 66.87 -19.98
CA THR A 157 7.64 68.14 -19.55
C THR A 157 9.03 68.40 -20.19
N GLU A 158 9.74 67.37 -20.67
CA GLU A 158 11.03 67.55 -21.35
C GLU A 158 10.90 67.81 -22.87
N MET A 159 9.70 67.73 -23.46
CA MET A 159 9.49 67.80 -24.92
C MET A 159 8.94 69.14 -25.43
N PHE A 160 8.73 70.16 -24.58
CA PHE A 160 8.26 71.49 -25.00
C PHE A 160 9.35 72.57 -24.84
N GLN A 161 10.31 72.58 -25.77
CA GLN A 161 10.99 73.82 -26.15
C GLN A 161 10.63 74.15 -27.61
N PRO A 162 9.77 75.16 -27.89
CA PRO A 162 9.55 75.62 -29.24
C PRO A 162 10.73 76.47 -29.71
N SER A 163 11.35 76.01 -30.78
CA SER A 163 12.20 76.80 -31.67
C SER A 163 11.38 77.90 -32.37
N SER A 164 12.08 78.98 -32.73
CA SER A 164 11.73 80.04 -33.68
C SER A 164 10.94 81.23 -33.08
N ASN A 165 11.36 82.48 -33.24
CA ASN A 165 11.86 83.09 -34.47
C ASN A 165 12.80 84.29 -34.25
N ASP A 166 13.60 84.50 -35.29
CA ASP A 166 14.45 85.62 -35.65
C ASP A 166 13.79 87.01 -35.63
N ASP A 167 14.69 87.99 -35.81
CA ASP A 167 14.52 89.37 -36.26
C ASP A 167 14.34 90.46 -35.20
N SER A 168 15.45 91.15 -34.90
CA SER A 168 15.55 92.61 -35.14
C SER A 168 17.01 93.09 -35.12
N LEU A 169 17.44 93.42 -36.34
CA LEU A 169 18.63 94.15 -36.73
C LEU A 169 18.72 95.55 -36.04
N LEU A 170 19.97 96.01 -35.90
CA LEU A 170 20.42 97.41 -35.73
C LEU A 170 20.55 97.98 -34.30
N ALA A 171 21.83 98.06 -33.93
CA ALA A 171 22.57 99.30 -33.71
C ALA A 171 22.62 99.92 -32.29
N ASN A 172 23.87 100.28 -31.96
CA ASN A 172 24.28 101.49 -31.25
C ASN A 172 24.32 101.39 -29.71
N ALA A 173 25.51 101.32 -29.11
CA ALA A 173 26.30 102.51 -28.78
C ALA A 173 27.35 102.20 -27.69
N SER A 174 28.55 102.73 -27.92
CA SER A 174 29.71 102.90 -27.02
C SER A 174 30.66 101.73 -26.82
#